data_AF-A0A1T5LZ73-F1
#
_entry.id   AF-A0A1T5LZ73-F1
#
_cell.length_a   1.000
_cell.length_b   1.000
_cell.length_c   1.000
_cell.angle_alpha   90.00
_cell.angle_beta   90.00
_cell.angle_gamma   90.00
#
_symmetry.space_group_name_H-M   'P 1'
#
loop_
_entity.id
_entity.type
_entity.pdbx_description
1 polymer ?
#
loop_
_entity_poly.entity_id
_entity_poly.type
_entity_poly.pdbx_seq_one_letter_code
_entity_poly.pdbx_strand_id
1 'polypeptide(L)'
;MVLKFKEAIIEGIIIIRLKVNILIYTRGGRKMPRPKKWRRVCKVPEIKAYGPVDRDSIDNLDSVILTVEELETIRLIDLEGMNQVECAELMGVARSTVQRIYNDARKKIAKGIIEGRTLKIEGGNYKVCNTDLDMERCNNCFRKRHRHGRKYD
;
A
#
# COMPACT_ATOMS: atom_id res chain seq x y z
N MET A 1 2.37 52.23 34.31
CA MET A 1 3.64 51.46 34.32
C MET A 1 3.47 49.97 34.63
N VAL A 2 2.52 49.56 35.47
CA VAL A 2 2.34 48.15 35.90
C VAL A 2 1.87 47.20 34.78
N LEU A 3 1.12 47.70 33.79
CA LEU A 3 0.59 46.88 32.69
C LEU A 3 1.68 46.35 31.74
N LYS A 4 2.66 47.19 31.38
CA LYS A 4 3.80 46.78 30.52
C LYS A 4 4.67 45.69 31.15
N PHE A 5 4.71 45.61 32.48
CA PHE A 5 5.47 44.60 33.20
C PHE A 5 4.76 43.23 33.22
N LYS A 6 3.43 43.22 33.25
CA LYS A 6 2.64 41.98 33.16
C LYS A 6 2.69 41.37 31.76
N GLU A 7 2.65 42.20 30.71
CA GLU A 7 2.78 41.75 29.33
C GLU A 7 4.13 41.08 29.08
N ALA A 8 5.23 41.68 29.55
CA ALA A 8 6.57 41.10 29.41
C ALA A 8 6.73 39.74 30.14
N ILE A 9 6.07 39.54 31.29
CA ILE A 9 6.10 38.27 32.02
C ILE A 9 5.27 37.20 31.28
N ILE A 10 4.10 37.55 30.73
CA ILE A 10 3.26 36.62 29.98
C ILE A 10 3.96 36.20 28.68
N GLU A 11 4.56 37.14 27.93
CA GLU A 11 5.34 36.80 26.74
C GLU A 11 6.56 35.93 27.08
N GLY A 12 7.25 36.21 28.18
CA GLY A 12 8.35 35.38 28.67
C GLY A 12 7.93 33.93 28.98
N ILE A 13 6.81 33.74 29.68
CA ILE A 13 6.27 32.40 30.02
C ILE A 13 5.83 31.65 28.76
N ILE A 14 5.19 32.34 27.80
CA ILE A 14 4.79 31.75 26.51
C ILE A 14 6.02 31.31 25.71
N ILE A 15 7.07 32.15 25.64
CA ILE A 15 8.31 31.83 24.93
C ILE A 15 9.04 30.65 25.58
N ILE A 16 9.11 30.59 26.91
CA ILE A 16 9.71 29.45 27.63
C ILE A 16 8.89 28.18 27.36
N ARG A 17 7.55 28.24 27.40
CA ARG A 17 6.68 27.08 27.16
C ARG A 17 6.75 26.60 25.71
N LEU A 18 6.85 27.50 24.74
CA LEU A 18 7.06 27.15 23.32
C LEU A 18 8.45 26.56 23.08
N LYS A 19 9.51 27.12 23.68
CA LYS A 19 10.87 26.56 23.55
C LYS A 19 11.00 25.18 24.17
N VAL A 20 10.39 24.94 25.34
CA VAL A 20 10.35 23.60 25.96
C VAL A 20 9.57 22.61 25.08
N ASN A 21 8.45 23.02 24.48
CA ASN A 21 7.64 22.17 23.58
C ASN A 21 8.37 21.85 22.26
N ILE A 22 9.12 22.80 21.71
CA ILE A 22 9.98 22.58 20.52
C ILE A 22 11.12 21.61 20.85
N LEU A 23 11.77 21.75 22.02
CA LEU A 23 12.89 20.89 22.40
C LEU A 23 12.48 19.42 22.62
N ILE A 24 11.29 19.16 23.20
CA ILE A 24 10.78 17.79 23.35
C ILE A 24 10.44 17.13 22.00
N TYR A 25 10.11 17.91 20.96
CA TYR A 25 9.80 17.38 19.62
C TYR A 25 11.05 17.06 18.77
N THR A 26 12.23 17.54 19.16
CA THR A 26 13.48 17.31 18.40
C THR A 26 14.22 16.00 18.73
N ARG A 27 13.68 15.15 19.62
CA ARG A 27 14.24 13.81 19.92
C ARG A 27 13.64 12.67 19.08
N GLY A 28 13.03 12.98 17.95
CA GLY A 28 12.68 11.99 16.93
C GLY A 28 13.92 11.58 16.15
N GLY A 29 14.58 10.49 16.57
CA GLY A 29 15.73 9.91 15.87
C GLY A 29 15.47 9.80 14.37
N ARG A 30 16.45 10.19 13.55
CA ARG A 30 16.43 10.05 12.09
C ARG A 30 16.08 8.59 11.77
N LYS A 31 14.81 8.34 11.43
CA LYS A 31 14.33 7.05 10.97
C LYS A 31 14.96 6.84 9.61
N MET A 32 16.14 6.22 9.56
CA MET A 32 16.71 5.76 8.30
C MET A 32 15.59 4.97 7.60
N PRO A 33 15.18 5.35 6.38
CA PRO A 33 14.18 4.59 5.67
C PRO A 33 14.73 3.17 5.56
N ARG A 34 14.14 2.23 6.32
CA ARG A 34 14.50 0.82 6.19
C ARG A 34 14.41 0.53 4.69
N PRO A 35 15.50 0.06 4.04
CA PRO A 35 15.50 -0.14 2.59
C PRO A 35 14.24 -0.89 2.19
N LYS A 36 13.47 -0.28 1.28
CA LYS A 36 12.18 -0.83 0.86
C LYS A 36 12.49 -2.18 0.21
N LYS A 37 12.12 -3.27 0.90
CA LYS A 37 12.23 -4.60 0.31
C LYS A 37 11.31 -4.67 -0.90
N TRP A 38 11.90 -5.01 -2.03
CA TRP A 38 11.18 -5.31 -3.26
C TRP A 38 10.29 -6.54 -3.04
N ARG A 39 9.04 -6.48 -3.48
CA ARG A 39 8.09 -7.60 -3.39
C ARG A 39 7.91 -8.21 -4.76
N ARG A 40 7.76 -9.53 -4.81
CA ARG A 40 7.52 -10.21 -6.09
C ARG A 40 6.06 -10.06 -6.50
N VAL A 41 5.85 -9.76 -7.78
CA VAL A 41 4.54 -9.75 -8.43
C VAL A 41 4.64 -10.53 -9.74
N CYS A 42 3.61 -11.28 -10.09
CA CYS A 42 3.68 -12.18 -11.24
C CYS A 42 3.46 -11.49 -12.58
N LYS A 43 2.66 -10.41 -12.61
CA LYS A 43 2.45 -9.61 -13.82
C LYS A 43 2.11 -8.17 -13.44
N VAL A 44 2.52 -7.23 -14.30
CA VAL A 44 2.02 -5.85 -14.23
C VAL A 44 0.63 -5.80 -14.87
N PRO A 45 -0.38 -5.23 -14.20
CA PRO A 45 -1.73 -5.14 -14.77
C PRO A 45 -1.74 -4.28 -16.03
N GLU A 46 -2.48 -4.75 -17.05
CA GLU A 46 -2.68 -4.02 -18.30
C GLU A 46 -3.68 -2.87 -18.10
N ILE A 47 -4.74 -3.13 -17.33
CA ILE A 47 -5.71 -2.13 -16.91
C ILE A 47 -5.15 -1.37 -15.72
N LYS A 48 -4.97 -0.05 -15.87
CA LYS A 48 -4.38 0.81 -14.84
C LYS A 48 -5.41 1.58 -14.02
N ALA A 49 -6.69 1.53 -14.36
CA ALA A 49 -7.72 2.24 -13.60
C ALA A 49 -9.08 1.54 -13.70
N TYR A 50 -9.86 1.66 -12.63
CA TYR A 50 -11.27 1.25 -12.53
C TYR A 50 -12.06 2.42 -11.95
N GLY A 51 -13.28 2.67 -12.39
CA GLY A 51 -14.08 3.78 -11.90
C GLY A 51 -15.57 3.65 -12.25
N PRO A 52 -16.43 4.50 -11.67
CA PRO A 52 -17.84 4.55 -12.03
C PRO A 52 -18.01 4.98 -13.49
N VAL A 53 -18.91 4.29 -14.20
CA VAL A 53 -19.26 4.63 -15.59
C VAL A 53 -20.22 5.83 -15.64
N ASP A 54 -21.03 6.00 -14.60
CA ASP A 54 -22.13 6.97 -14.55
C ASP A 54 -21.71 8.38 -14.08
N ARG A 55 -20.40 8.66 -14.01
CA ARG A 55 -19.87 9.98 -13.67
C ARG A 55 -18.90 10.46 -14.75
N ASP A 56 -19.19 11.62 -15.31
CA ASP A 56 -18.46 12.19 -16.45
C ASP A 56 -17.07 12.77 -16.11
N SER A 57 -16.64 12.77 -14.85
CA SER A 57 -15.30 13.23 -14.50
C SER A 57 -14.44 12.13 -13.87
N ILE A 58 -13.47 11.66 -14.68
CA ILE A 58 -12.20 11.14 -14.20
C ILE A 58 -11.41 12.33 -13.62
N ASP A 59 -11.96 13.00 -12.60
CA ASP A 59 -11.21 14.03 -11.91
C ASP A 59 -10.08 13.32 -11.16
N ASN A 60 -8.85 13.53 -11.65
CA ASN A 60 -7.63 12.97 -11.08
C ASN A 60 -7.49 13.27 -9.57
N LEU A 61 -8.17 14.32 -9.10
CA LEU A 61 -8.20 14.79 -7.72
C LEU A 61 -8.90 13.83 -6.73
N ASP A 62 -9.81 12.96 -7.18
CA ASP A 62 -10.59 12.11 -6.28
C ASP A 62 -10.22 10.61 -6.34
N SER A 63 -9.11 10.29 -7.00
CA SER A 63 -8.68 8.90 -7.20
C SER A 63 -8.07 8.25 -5.95
N VAL A 64 -8.35 6.96 -5.76
CA VAL A 64 -7.73 6.11 -4.74
C VAL A 64 -6.59 5.32 -5.40
N ILE A 65 -5.36 5.54 -4.94
CA ILE A 65 -4.18 4.85 -5.47
C ILE A 65 -4.05 3.46 -4.83
N LEU A 66 -4.22 2.43 -5.65
CA LEU A 66 -3.89 1.05 -5.36
C LEU A 66 -2.52 0.73 -5.94
N THR A 67 -1.60 0.24 -5.13
CA THR A 67 -0.27 -0.16 -5.62
C THR A 67 -0.33 -1.50 -6.34
N VAL A 68 0.66 -1.78 -7.19
CA VAL A 68 0.75 -3.09 -7.88
C VAL A 68 0.86 -4.24 -6.88
N GLU A 69 1.55 -4.03 -5.75
CA GLU A 69 1.69 -5.01 -4.67
C GLU A 69 0.34 -5.28 -3.98
N GLU A 70 -0.47 -4.25 -3.75
CA GLU A 70 -1.81 -4.36 -3.19
C GLU A 70 -2.75 -5.12 -4.14
N LEU A 71 -2.75 -4.79 -5.43
CA LEU A 71 -3.55 -5.53 -6.41
C LEU A 71 -3.13 -7.01 -6.50
N GLU A 72 -1.82 -7.29 -6.48
CA GLU A 72 -1.33 -8.65 -6.52
C GLU A 72 -1.76 -9.44 -5.27
N THR A 73 -1.77 -8.85 -4.08
CA THR A 73 -2.29 -9.54 -2.88
C THR A 73 -3.77 -9.88 -3.00
N ILE A 74 -4.58 -9.00 -3.58
CA ILE A 74 -6.00 -9.26 -3.80
C ILE A 74 -6.17 -10.40 -4.80
N ARG A 75 -5.39 -10.41 -5.88
CA ARG A 75 -5.39 -11.50 -6.85
C ARG A 75 -5.02 -12.83 -6.20
N LEU A 76 -3.91 -12.89 -5.45
CA LEU A 76 -3.43 -14.15 -4.85
C LEU A 76 -4.38 -14.68 -3.78
N ILE A 77 -4.91 -13.82 -2.92
CA ILE A 77 -5.74 -14.25 -1.79
C ILE A 77 -7.19 -14.42 -2.20
N ASP A 78 -7.81 -13.37 -2.77
CA ASP A 78 -9.25 -13.37 -3.00
C ASP A 78 -9.64 -14.05 -4.32
N LEU A 79 -8.79 -14.01 -5.36
CA LEU A 79 -9.07 -14.66 -6.65
C LEU A 79 -8.49 -16.07 -6.75
N GLU A 80 -7.24 -16.29 -6.32
CA GLU A 80 -6.59 -17.61 -6.36
C GLU A 80 -6.81 -18.46 -5.11
N GLY A 81 -7.41 -17.90 -4.06
CA GLY A 81 -7.73 -18.63 -2.82
C GLY A 81 -6.51 -18.97 -1.95
N MET A 82 -5.37 -18.30 -2.15
CA MET A 82 -4.18 -18.54 -1.33
C MET A 82 -4.37 -18.01 0.10
N ASN A 83 -3.80 -18.71 1.07
CA ASN A 83 -3.72 -18.20 2.43
C ASN A 83 -2.58 -17.17 2.56
N GLN A 84 -2.55 -16.44 3.68
CA GLN A 84 -1.55 -15.37 3.91
C GLN A 84 -0.11 -15.87 3.96
N VAL A 85 0.11 -17.14 4.33
CA VAL A 85 1.45 -17.73 4.39
C VAL A 85 1.93 -18.02 2.98
N GLU A 86 1.12 -18.69 2.17
CA GLU A 86 1.42 -19.00 0.76
C GLU A 86 1.66 -17.73 -0.06
N CYS A 87 0.81 -16.72 0.11
CA CYS A 87 0.97 -15.41 -0.53
C CYS A 87 2.30 -14.75 -0.11
N ALA A 88 2.69 -14.86 1.17
CA ALA A 88 3.94 -14.28 1.65
C ALA A 88 5.18 -14.98 1.09
N GLU A 89 5.14 -16.31 0.98
CA GLU A 89 6.19 -17.12 0.36
C GLU A 89 6.39 -16.74 -1.11
N LEU A 90 5.29 -16.65 -1.86
CA LEU A 90 5.29 -16.29 -3.28
C LEU A 90 5.79 -14.86 -3.50
N MET A 91 5.29 -13.90 -2.72
CA MET A 91 5.73 -12.49 -2.78
C MET A 91 7.13 -12.26 -2.20
N GLY A 92 7.73 -13.25 -1.51
CA GLY A 92 9.06 -13.16 -0.91
C GLY A 92 9.14 -12.19 0.28
N VAL A 93 8.06 -12.07 1.06
CA VAL A 93 7.98 -11.17 2.23
C VAL A 93 7.54 -11.92 3.49
N ALA A 94 7.61 -11.26 4.64
CA ALA A 94 7.05 -11.81 5.87
C ALA A 94 5.51 -11.83 5.83
N ARG A 95 4.88 -12.81 6.49
CA ARG A 95 3.42 -12.93 6.63
C ARG A 95 2.76 -11.62 7.11
N SER A 96 3.34 -10.96 8.11
CA SER A 96 2.83 -9.68 8.63
C SER A 96 2.86 -8.55 7.60
N THR A 97 3.76 -8.62 6.62
CA THR A 97 3.80 -7.67 5.50
C THR A 97 2.66 -7.91 4.52
N VAL A 98 2.37 -9.17 4.18
CA VAL A 98 1.18 -9.51 3.37
C VAL A 98 -0.09 -9.10 4.07
N GLN A 99 -0.23 -9.39 5.37
CA GLN A 99 -1.41 -9.00 6.14
C GLN A 99 -1.65 -7.49 6.08
N ARG A 100 -0.59 -6.67 6.22
CA ARG A 100 -0.71 -5.21 6.10
C ARG A 100 -1.15 -4.80 4.69
N ILE A 101 -0.47 -5.28 3.66
CA ILE A 101 -0.76 -4.95 2.26
C ILE A 101 -2.20 -5.33 1.90
N TYR A 102 -2.62 -6.54 2.27
CA TYR A 102 -3.96 -7.05 2.03
C TYR A 102 -5.03 -6.18 2.72
N ASN A 103 -4.83 -5.83 3.99
CA ASN A 103 -5.76 -4.97 4.72
C ASN A 103 -5.85 -3.57 4.11
N ASP A 104 -4.72 -2.99 3.70
CA ASP A 104 -4.67 -1.67 3.06
C ASP A 104 -5.36 -1.71 1.69
N ALA A 105 -5.12 -2.78 0.91
CA ALA A 105 -5.77 -3.02 -0.39
C ALA A 105 -7.30 -3.11 -0.24
N ARG A 106 -7.81 -3.91 0.70
CA ARG A 106 -9.27 -4.03 0.93
C ARG A 106 -9.92 -2.71 1.34
N LYS A 107 -9.27 -1.93 2.21
CA LYS A 107 -9.77 -0.60 2.59
C LYS A 107 -9.84 0.35 1.39
N LYS A 108 -8.82 0.35 0.54
CA LYS A 108 -8.78 1.19 -0.66
C LYS A 108 -9.85 0.79 -1.67
N ILE A 109 -10.01 -0.51 -1.92
CA ILE A 109 -11.06 -1.04 -2.81
C ILE A 109 -12.44 -0.67 -2.26
N ALA A 110 -12.70 -0.92 -0.98
CA ALA A 110 -13.96 -0.55 -0.35
C ALA A 110 -14.23 0.96 -0.46
N LYS A 111 -13.22 1.80 -0.21
CA LYS A 111 -13.34 3.25 -0.38
C LYS A 111 -13.67 3.64 -1.82
N GLY A 112 -12.99 3.03 -2.80
CA GLY A 112 -13.24 3.24 -4.22
C GLY A 112 -14.69 2.95 -4.60
N ILE A 113 -15.19 1.79 -4.16
CA ILE A 113 -16.54 1.32 -4.48
C ILE A 113 -17.61 2.15 -3.77
N ILE A 114 -17.49 2.34 -2.46
CA ILE A 114 -18.53 2.99 -1.64
C ILE A 114 -18.61 4.51 -1.90
N GLU A 115 -17.47 5.17 -2.08
CA GLU A 115 -17.44 6.62 -2.33
C GLU A 115 -17.55 6.98 -3.82
N GLY A 116 -17.62 5.97 -4.71
CA GLY A 116 -17.69 6.18 -6.16
C GLY A 116 -16.42 6.82 -6.73
N ARG A 117 -15.25 6.48 -6.18
CA ARG A 117 -13.96 7.03 -6.60
C ARG A 117 -13.28 6.13 -7.62
N THR A 118 -12.53 6.75 -8.53
CA THR A 118 -11.66 6.01 -9.46
C THR A 118 -10.52 5.34 -8.68
N LEU A 119 -10.37 4.02 -8.81
CA LEU A 119 -9.21 3.26 -8.36
C LEU A 119 -8.13 3.32 -9.44
N LYS A 120 -6.98 3.90 -9.14
CA LYS A 120 -5.82 3.91 -10.04
C LYS A 120 -4.74 2.98 -9.56
N ILE A 121 -4.19 2.19 -10.46
CA ILE A 121 -3.13 1.22 -10.18
C ILE A 121 -1.78 1.80 -10.54
N GLU A 122 -1.06 2.30 -9.54
CA GLU A 122 0.21 3.00 -9.73
C GLU A 122 1.18 2.78 -8.56
N GLY A 123 2.48 2.86 -8.84
CA GLY A 123 3.53 2.78 -7.82
C GLY A 123 3.68 1.39 -7.18
N GLY A 124 4.24 1.38 -5.96
CA GLY A 124 4.70 0.18 -5.27
C GLY A 124 6.19 -0.09 -5.47
N ASN A 125 6.75 -1.02 -4.69
CA ASN A 125 8.16 -1.44 -4.80
C ASN A 125 8.22 -2.92 -5.14
N TYR A 126 8.02 -3.25 -6.42
CA TYR A 126 7.91 -4.63 -6.85
C TYR A 126 8.97 -5.03 -7.88
N LYS A 127 9.24 -6.32 -7.95
CA LYS A 127 9.95 -6.97 -9.05
C LYS A 127 8.99 -7.93 -9.73
N VAL A 128 8.89 -7.82 -11.05
CA VAL A 128 8.13 -8.76 -11.86
C VAL A 128 8.91 -10.07 -11.91
N CYS A 129 8.23 -11.20 -11.73
CA CYS A 129 8.81 -12.52 -11.93
C CYS A 129 9.30 -12.63 -13.39
N ASN A 130 10.61 -12.49 -13.59
CA ASN A 130 11.27 -12.58 -14.88
C ASN A 130 12.38 -13.62 -14.74
N THR A 131 12.30 -14.69 -15.53
CA THR A 131 13.29 -15.76 -15.76
C THR A 131 13.16 -17.05 -14.97
N ASP A 132 13.74 -18.09 -15.57
CA ASP A 132 13.72 -19.51 -15.20
C ASP A 132 14.20 -19.79 -13.76
N LEU A 133 14.90 -18.85 -13.12
CA LEU A 133 15.36 -18.91 -11.74
C LEU A 133 14.27 -18.65 -10.69
N ASP A 134 13.20 -17.92 -11.05
CA ASP A 134 12.05 -17.69 -10.17
C ASP A 134 11.03 -18.85 -10.23
N MET A 135 11.23 -19.84 -11.11
CA MET A 135 10.26 -20.92 -11.34
C MET A 135 9.98 -21.77 -10.10
N GLU A 136 10.93 -21.99 -9.19
CA GLU A 136 10.69 -22.82 -8.00
C GLU A 136 9.60 -22.25 -7.07
N ARG A 137 9.55 -20.92 -6.92
CA ARG A 137 8.57 -20.22 -6.07
C ARG A 137 7.38 -19.64 -6.84
N CYS A 138 7.51 -19.54 -8.15
CA CYS A 138 6.50 -19.07 -9.08
C CYS A 138 5.83 -20.24 -9.84
N ASN A 139 6.09 -21.50 -9.43
CA ASN A 139 5.55 -22.71 -10.07
C ASN A 139 4.01 -22.71 -10.17
N ASN A 140 3.34 -21.95 -9.31
CA ASN A 140 1.88 -21.79 -9.30
C ASN A 140 1.39 -20.42 -9.82
N CYS A 141 2.27 -19.56 -10.32
CA CYS A 141 1.89 -18.30 -10.95
C CYS A 141 1.64 -18.52 -12.45
N PHE A 142 0.47 -19.09 -12.74
CA PHE A 142 -0.21 -19.18 -14.03
C PHE A 142 0.51 -19.77 -15.26
N ARG A 143 1.81 -20.08 -15.23
CA ARG A 143 2.53 -20.66 -16.39
C ARG A 143 2.52 -22.18 -16.48
N LYS A 144 1.92 -22.90 -15.51
CA LYS A 144 1.84 -24.38 -15.53
C LYS A 144 0.44 -24.98 -15.39
N ARG A 145 -0.65 -24.20 -15.49
CA ARG A 145 -1.96 -24.80 -15.81
C ARG A 145 -2.04 -25.03 -17.31
N HIS A 146 -1.27 -25.99 -17.80
CA HIS A 146 -1.68 -26.70 -19.02
C HIS A 146 -3.12 -27.15 -18.80
N ARG A 147 -3.97 -26.83 -19.77
CA ARG A 147 -5.33 -27.36 -19.87
C ARG A 147 -5.25 -28.88 -19.83
N HIS A 148 -5.34 -29.48 -18.66
CA HIS A 148 -6.00 -30.78 -18.58
C HIS A 148 -7.49 -30.46 -18.58
N GLY A 149 -8.08 -30.53 -19.77
CA GLY A 149 -9.52 -30.54 -19.92
C GLY A 149 -10.09 -31.56 -18.93
N ARG A 150 -11.01 -31.11 -18.09
CA ARG A 150 -11.93 -32.01 -17.41
C ARG A 150 -12.71 -32.69 -18.53
N LYS A 151 -12.34 -33.94 -18.86
CA LYS A 151 -13.30 -34.84 -19.49
C LYS A 151 -14.38 -35.07 -18.44
N TYR A 152 -15.59 -34.65 -18.76
CA TYR A 152 -16.77 -35.15 -18.09
C TYR A 152 -16.96 -36.59 -18.60
N ASP A 153 -16.91 -37.55 -17.68
CA ASP A 153 -17.50 -38.87 -17.88
C ASP A 153 -19.01 -38.79 -17.57
#